data_AF-A0A847PF20-F1
#
_entry.id   AF-A0A847PF20-F1
#
_cell.length_a   1.000
_cell.length_b   1.000
_cell.length_c   1.000
_cell.angle_alpha   90.00
_cell.angle_beta   90.00
_cell.angle_gamma   90.00
#
_symmetry.space_group_name_H-M   'P 1'
#
loop_
_entity.id
_entity.type
_entity.pdbx_description
1 polymer ?
#
loop_
_entity_poly.entity_id
_entity_poly.type
_entity_poly.pdbx_seq_one_letter_code
_entity_poly.pdbx_strand_id
1 'polypeptide(L)'
;MALITCRLCGKIFTAAGGRSCPDCLDRLDKLYPQVREVIRSNPRTHFNVDTLAEKIGVDIRDVQALVDMGYLDRDLDQSFFTAEDSSRQQLAREFERTLNSMKAESAARISKGPSTYGQQVYSKDRYNKDRKR
;
A
#
# COMPACT_ATOMS: atom_id res chain seq x y z
N MET A 1 21.25 -0.64 -33.57
CA MET A 1 21.58 0.17 -32.38
C MET A 1 20.71 1.41 -32.38
N ALA A 2 19.95 1.63 -31.31
CA ALA A 2 19.13 2.83 -31.16
C ALA A 2 19.90 3.91 -30.39
N LEU A 3 19.79 5.16 -30.83
CA LEU A 3 20.27 6.31 -30.06
C LEU A 3 19.23 6.66 -29.01
N ILE A 4 19.66 6.72 -27.76
CA ILE A 4 18.79 7.08 -26.62
C ILE A 4 19.45 8.17 -25.79
N THR A 5 18.64 8.87 -25.02
CA THR A 5 19.11 9.87 -24.05
C THR A 5 19.33 9.22 -22.68
N CYS A 6 20.46 9.53 -22.06
CA CYS A 6 20.78 9.08 -20.72
C CYS A 6 19.87 9.76 -19.69
N ARG A 7 19.25 8.98 -18.79
CA ARG A 7 18.42 9.53 -17.72
C ARG A 7 19.18 10.32 -16.65
N LEU A 8 20.48 10.09 -16.50
CA LEU A 8 21.30 10.69 -15.45
C LEU A 8 21.95 12.00 -15.91
N CYS A 9 22.61 11.98 -17.08
CA CYS A 9 23.34 13.15 -17.60
C CYS A 9 22.66 13.83 -18.80
N GLY A 10 21.61 13.26 -19.39
CA GLY A 10 20.92 13.81 -20.56
C GLY A 10 21.67 13.65 -21.89
N LYS A 11 22.88 13.09 -21.92
CA LYS A 11 23.66 12.89 -23.15
C LYS A 11 23.05 11.81 -24.05
N ILE A 12 23.14 12.00 -25.37
CA ILE A 12 22.72 11.00 -26.36
C ILE A 12 23.83 9.95 -26.52
N PHE A 13 23.48 8.67 -26.46
CA PHE A 13 24.42 7.57 -26.62
C PHE A 13 23.78 6.38 -27.33
N THR A 14 24.61 5.44 -27.82
CA THR A 14 24.15 4.20 -28.44
C THR A 14 23.77 3.18 -27.37
N ALA A 15 22.49 2.81 -27.31
CA ALA A 15 22.00 1.86 -26.32
C ALA A 15 22.49 0.44 -26.64
N ALA A 16 23.23 -0.18 -25.72
CA ALA A 16 23.55 -1.61 -25.76
C ALA A 16 22.60 -2.47 -24.91
N GLY A 17 21.72 -1.84 -24.11
CA GLY A 17 20.74 -2.56 -23.27
C GLY A 17 20.21 -1.78 -22.06
N GLY A 18 20.87 -0.69 -21.65
CA GLY A 18 20.46 0.15 -20.53
C GLY A 18 19.92 1.53 -20.93
N ARG A 19 19.33 2.26 -19.99
CA ARG A 19 18.90 3.67 -20.14
C ARG A 19 19.94 4.70 -19.62
N SER A 20 21.06 4.21 -19.12
CA SER A 20 22.20 4.99 -18.62
C SER A 20 23.40 4.83 -19.56
N CYS A 21 24.17 5.92 -19.75
CA CYS A 21 25.38 5.88 -20.57
C CYS A 21 26.52 5.19 -19.78
N PRO A 22 27.54 4.64 -20.49
CA PRO A 22 28.67 3.96 -19.84
C PRO A 22 29.39 4.86 -18.83
N ASP A 23 29.63 6.14 -19.15
CA ASP A 23 30.28 7.07 -18.23
C ASP A 23 29.55 7.25 -16.89
N CYS A 24 28.21 7.26 -16.93
CA CYS A 24 27.41 7.39 -15.71
C CYS A 24 27.43 6.10 -14.89
N LEU A 25 27.43 4.94 -15.56
CA LEU A 25 27.57 3.65 -14.88
C LEU A 25 28.95 3.55 -14.20
N ASP A 26 30.03 3.87 -14.90
CA ASP A 26 31.39 3.84 -14.35
C ASP A 26 31.56 4.78 -13.16
N ARG A 27 30.88 5.94 -13.18
CA ARG A 27 30.87 6.87 -12.04
C ARG A 27 30.14 6.27 -10.85
N LEU A 28 28.95 5.69 -11.06
CA LEU A 28 28.18 5.07 -9.99
C LEU A 28 28.89 3.85 -9.38
N ASP A 29 29.54 3.03 -10.20
CA ASP A 29 30.30 1.87 -9.74
C ASP A 29 31.48 2.26 -8.82
N LYS A 30 32.09 3.43 -9.05
CA LYS A 30 33.14 3.97 -8.17
C LYS A 30 32.58 4.57 -6.87
N LEU A 31 31.38 5.12 -6.92
CA LEU A 31 30.71 5.73 -5.76
C LEU A 31 30.14 4.67 -4.80
N TYR A 32 29.59 3.59 -5.35
CA TYR A 32 28.97 2.52 -4.57
C TYR A 32 29.83 1.99 -3.41
N PRO A 33 31.12 1.63 -3.58
CA PRO A 33 31.94 1.16 -2.46
C PRO A 33 32.12 2.23 -1.38
N GLN A 34 32.26 3.51 -1.75
CA GLN A 34 32.39 4.61 -0.77
C GLN A 34 31.12 4.75 0.07
N VAL A 35 29.96 4.73 -0.57
CA VAL A 35 28.66 4.81 0.09
C VAL A 35 28.46 3.60 1.02
N ARG A 36 28.80 2.41 0.55
CA ARG A 36 28.70 1.16 1.32
C ARG A 36 29.54 1.19 2.60
N GLU A 37 30.77 1.70 2.56
CA GLU A 37 31.61 1.79 3.76
C GLU A 37 31.08 2.81 4.78
N VAL A 38 30.48 3.91 4.31
CA VAL A 38 29.87 4.92 5.18
C VAL A 38 28.65 4.37 5.92
N ILE A 39 27.82 3.59 5.24
CA ILE A 39 26.68 2.89 5.83
C ILE A 39 27.18 1.82 6.80
N ARG A 40 28.17 1.01 6.38
CA ARG A 40 28.73 -0.09 7.19
C ARG A 40 29.37 0.40 8.49
N SER A 41 30.04 1.55 8.47
CA SER A 41 30.64 2.15 9.66
C SER A 41 29.62 2.76 10.63
N ASN A 42 28.36 2.95 10.21
CA ASN A 42 27.33 3.62 11.00
C ASN A 42 25.99 2.85 10.98
N PRO A 43 25.95 1.61 11.50
CA PRO A 43 24.83 0.68 11.31
C PRO A 43 23.52 1.06 12.04
N ARG A 44 23.53 2.07 12.93
CA ARG A 44 22.35 2.51 13.70
C ARG A 44 21.82 3.88 13.30
N THR A 45 22.38 4.47 12.25
CA THR A 45 22.01 5.82 11.84
C THR A 45 21.17 5.72 10.58
N HIS A 46 19.94 6.21 10.64
CA HIS A 46 19.11 6.35 9.44
C HIS A 46 19.70 7.49 8.60
N PHE A 47 20.31 7.14 7.47
CA PHE A 47 20.81 8.12 6.52
C PHE A 47 19.70 8.49 5.55
N ASN A 48 19.41 9.79 5.45
CA ASN A 48 18.63 10.30 4.34
C ASN A 48 19.55 10.48 3.12
N VAL A 49 18.99 10.53 1.91
CA VAL A 49 19.77 10.70 0.68
C VAL A 49 20.63 11.96 0.75
N ASP A 50 20.07 13.05 1.26
CA ASP A 50 20.75 14.34 1.40
C ASP A 50 21.94 14.26 2.37
N THR A 51 21.75 13.69 3.56
CA THR A 51 22.79 13.61 4.58
C THR A 51 23.91 12.64 4.18
N LEU A 52 23.56 11.59 3.43
CA LEU A 52 24.53 10.66 2.88
C LEU A 52 25.38 11.32 1.78
N ALA A 53 24.75 12.12 0.91
CA ALA A 53 25.42 12.87 -0.14
C ALA A 53 26.41 13.91 0.45
N GLU A 54 25.99 14.67 1.46
CA GLU A 54 26.84 15.64 2.16
C GLU A 54 28.05 14.98 2.83
N LYS A 55 27.84 13.84 3.50
CA LYS A 55 28.91 13.13 4.22
C LYS A 55 29.99 12.59 3.29
N ILE A 56 29.62 12.21 2.07
CA ILE A 56 30.52 11.65 1.06
C ILE A 56 31.06 12.76 0.14
N GLY A 57 30.39 13.91 0.08
CA GLY A 57 30.75 15.02 -0.80
C GLY A 57 30.36 14.78 -2.26
N VAL A 58 29.25 14.07 -2.50
CA VAL A 58 28.76 13.71 -3.84
C VAL A 58 27.42 14.38 -4.13
N ASP A 59 27.04 14.43 -5.41
CA ASP A 59 25.75 14.98 -5.78
C ASP A 59 24.61 14.06 -5.32
N ILE A 60 23.53 14.68 -4.82
CA ILE A 60 22.33 13.99 -4.31
C ILE A 60 21.74 13.08 -5.39
N ARG A 61 21.82 13.51 -6.66
CA ARG A 61 21.34 12.74 -7.82
C ARG A 61 22.04 11.40 -7.99
N ASP A 62 23.31 11.31 -7.63
CA ASP A 62 24.08 10.06 -7.77
C ASP A 62 23.70 9.06 -6.69
N VAL A 63 23.50 9.53 -5.46
CA VAL A 63 23.00 8.69 -4.37
C VAL A 63 21.58 8.21 -4.67
N GLN A 64 20.72 9.11 -5.18
CA GLN A 64 19.37 8.73 -5.58
C GLN A 64 19.37 7.73 -6.75
N ALA A 65 20.28 7.88 -7.71
CA ALA A 65 20.44 6.91 -8.78
C ALA A 65 20.86 5.53 -8.28
N LEU A 66 21.71 5.45 -7.24
CA LEU A 66 22.07 4.17 -6.61
C LEU A 66 20.85 3.48 -5.98
N VAL A 67 19.97 4.25 -5.35
CA VAL A 67 18.70 3.75 -4.80
C VAL A 67 17.76 3.30 -5.92
N ASP A 68 17.57 4.11 -6.96
CA ASP A 68 16.68 3.80 -8.08
C ASP A 68 17.12 2.57 -8.88
N MET A 69 18.43 2.33 -8.96
CA MET A 69 19.02 1.16 -9.62
C MET A 69 19.05 -0.08 -8.71
N GLY A 70 18.62 0.04 -7.44
CA GLY A 70 18.52 -1.08 -6.50
C GLY A 70 19.84 -1.49 -5.86
N TYR A 71 20.88 -0.66 -5.91
CA TYR A 71 22.14 -0.92 -5.19
C TYR A 71 22.01 -0.66 -3.69
N LEU A 72 21.07 0.21 -3.30
CA LEU A 72 20.80 0.58 -1.91
C LEU A 72 19.33 0.36 -1.60
N ASP A 73 19.06 -0.45 -0.58
CA ASP A 73 17.71 -0.63 -0.08
C ASP A 73 17.33 0.54 0.83
N ARG A 74 16.09 1.02 0.69
CA ARG A 74 15.49 1.95 1.64
C ARG A 74 14.91 1.11 2.76
N ASP A 75 15.40 1.33 3.99
CA ASP A 75 14.74 0.83 5.20
C ASP A 75 13.39 1.56 5.35
N LEU A 76 12.41 1.12 4.56
CA LEU A 76 11.02 1.43 4.80
C LEU A 76 10.61 0.54 5.95
N ASP A 77 10.61 1.09 7.16
CA ASP A 77 10.19 0.34 8.34
C ASP A 77 8.84 -0.34 8.05
N GLN A 78 8.82 -1.67 8.09
CA GLN A 78 7.59 -2.47 7.94
C GLN A 78 6.52 -2.07 8.96
N SER A 79 6.90 -1.38 10.04
CA SER A 79 5.99 -0.82 11.05
C SER A 79 5.00 0.21 10.49
N PHE A 80 5.29 0.83 9.34
CA PHE A 80 4.35 1.73 8.68
C PHE A 80 3.15 0.97 8.10
N PHE A 81 3.36 -0.24 7.57
CA PHE A 81 2.29 -1.10 7.11
C PHE A 81 1.47 -1.66 8.28
N THR A 82 2.10 -2.06 9.39
CA THR A 82 1.38 -2.70 10.49
C THR A 82 0.39 -1.78 11.21
N ALA A 83 0.70 -0.48 11.34
CA ALA A 83 -0.18 0.48 12.01
C ALA A 83 -1.40 0.89 11.14
N GLU A 84 -1.19 1.16 9.85
CA GLU A 84 -2.29 1.46 8.92
C GLU A 84 -3.15 0.22 8.64
N ASP A 85 -2.55 -0.97 8.52
CA ASP A 85 -3.28 -2.20 8.26
C ASP A 85 -4.18 -2.59 9.44
N SER A 86 -3.74 -2.36 10.68
CA SER A 86 -4.57 -2.58 11.87
C SER A 86 -5.82 -1.69 11.85
N SER A 87 -5.66 -0.42 11.48
CA SER A 87 -6.75 0.55 11.39
C SER A 87 -7.73 0.21 10.25
N ARG A 88 -7.21 -0.16 9.07
CA ARG A 88 -8.03 -0.62 7.93
C ARG A 88 -8.82 -1.90 8.26
N GLN A 89 -8.21 -2.83 9.00
CA GLN A 89 -8.87 -4.07 9.43
C GLN A 89 -9.99 -3.82 10.45
N GLN A 90 -9.81 -2.86 11.36
CA GLN A 90 -10.86 -2.48 12.32
C GLN A 90 -12.09 -1.91 11.61
N LEU A 91 -11.88 -0.98 10.68
CA LEU A 91 -12.96 -0.38 9.89
C LEU A 91 -13.72 -1.42 9.05
N ALA A 92 -13.01 -2.36 8.43
CA ALA A 92 -13.64 -3.44 7.66
C ALA A 92 -14.57 -4.31 8.52
N ARG A 93 -14.14 -4.67 9.74
CA ARG A 93 -14.96 -5.45 10.69
C ARG A 93 -16.19 -4.68 11.17
N GLU A 94 -16.05 -3.38 11.41
CA GLU A 94 -17.19 -2.53 11.78
C GLU A 94 -18.21 -2.45 10.65
N PHE A 95 -17.74 -2.29 9.40
CA PHE A 95 -18.60 -2.28 8.22
C PHE A 95 -19.33 -3.61 7.99
N GLU A 96 -18.66 -4.75 8.18
CA GLU A 96 -19.32 -6.05 8.09
C GLU A 96 -20.40 -6.24 9.15
N ARG A 97 -20.16 -5.76 10.38
CA ARG A 97 -21.16 -5.82 11.45
C ARG A 97 -22.40 -4.99 11.13
N THR A 98 -22.23 -3.77 10.61
CA THR A 98 -23.35 -2.92 10.22
C THR A 98 -24.11 -3.49 9.03
N LEU A 99 -23.42 -4.06 8.04
CA LEU A 99 -24.09 -4.76 6.94
C LEU A 99 -24.88 -5.97 7.43
N ASN A 100 -24.33 -6.75 8.37
CA ASN A 100 -25.03 -7.90 8.93
C ASN A 100 -26.25 -7.49 9.77
N SER A 101 -26.18 -6.39 10.53
CA SER A 101 -27.35 -5.86 11.24
C SER A 101 -28.42 -5.36 10.26
N MET A 102 -28.03 -4.58 9.25
CA MET A 102 -28.95 -4.11 8.20
C MET A 102 -29.57 -5.26 7.40
N LYS A 103 -28.81 -6.33 7.15
CA LYS A 103 -29.28 -7.55 6.49
C LYS A 103 -30.28 -8.31 7.37
N ALA A 104 -30.01 -8.44 8.67
CA ALA A 104 -30.94 -9.06 9.62
C ALA A 104 -32.23 -8.25 9.76
N GLU A 105 -32.12 -6.91 9.84
CA GLU A 105 -33.28 -6.01 9.91
C GLU A 105 -34.13 -6.06 8.64
N SER A 106 -33.50 -6.05 7.46
CA SER A 106 -34.23 -6.18 6.19
C SER A 106 -34.87 -7.55 6.04
N ALA A 107 -34.18 -8.64 6.42
CA ALA A 107 -34.76 -9.98 6.46
C ALA A 107 -35.96 -10.09 7.43
N ALA A 108 -35.88 -9.43 8.60
CA ALA A 108 -36.98 -9.37 9.56
C ALA A 108 -38.16 -8.50 9.08
N ARG A 109 -37.92 -7.48 8.24
CA ARG A 109 -38.98 -6.71 7.57
C ARG A 109 -39.67 -7.54 6.48
N ILE A 110 -38.93 -8.39 5.78
CA ILE A 110 -39.47 -9.29 4.74
C ILE A 110 -40.32 -10.41 5.36
N SER A 111 -39.92 -10.95 6.51
CA SER A 111 -40.74 -11.96 7.23
C SER A 111 -42.02 -11.37 7.83
N LYS A 112 -42.03 -10.07 8.13
CA LYS A 112 -43.23 -9.27 8.48
C LYS A 112 -43.88 -8.64 7.24
N GLY A 113 -44.03 -9.43 6.15
CA GLY A 113 -44.67 -8.97 4.93
C GLY A 113 -45.99 -8.23 5.20
N PRO A 114 -46.41 -7.29 4.33
CA PRO A 114 -47.56 -6.44 4.59
C PRO A 114 -48.80 -7.31 4.75
N SER A 115 -49.24 -7.51 5.99
CA SER A 115 -50.44 -8.28 6.27
C SER A 115 -51.62 -7.47 5.76
N THR A 116 -52.25 -7.95 4.68
CA THR A 116 -53.40 -7.28 4.07
C THR A 116 -54.55 -7.26 5.09
N TYR A 117 -55.39 -6.22 5.04
CA TYR A 117 -56.51 -6.05 5.97
C TYR A 117 -57.34 -7.34 6.13
N GLY A 118 -57.55 -8.08 5.03
CA GLY A 118 -58.23 -9.37 5.05
C GLY A 118 -57.54 -10.45 5.88
N GLN A 119 -56.20 -10.58 5.82
CA GLN A 119 -55.48 -11.59 6.60
C GLN A 119 -55.51 -11.29 8.11
N GLN A 120 -55.55 -10.02 8.53
CA GLN A 120 -55.56 -9.66 9.95
C GLN A 120 -56.93 -9.95 10.61
N VAL A 121 -58.03 -9.78 9.87
CA VAL A 121 -59.39 -10.01 10.36
C VAL A 121 -59.65 -11.51 10.56
N TYR A 122 -59.33 -12.37 9.58
CA TYR A 122 -59.64 -13.79 9.66
C TYR A 122 -58.61 -14.65 10.42
N SER A 123 -57.42 -14.12 10.73
CA SER A 123 -56.41 -14.86 11.49
C SER A 123 -56.68 -14.91 13.00
N LYS A 124 -57.37 -13.90 13.56
CA LYS A 124 -57.73 -13.88 14.99
C LYS A 124 -58.83 -14.88 15.36
N ASP A 125 -59.70 -15.23 14.41
CA ASP A 125 -60.81 -16.16 14.65
C ASP A 125 -60.37 -17.62 14.77
N ARG A 126 -59.19 -17.99 14.24
CA ARG A 126 -58.66 -19.35 14.42
C ARG A 126 -58.10 -19.59 15.83
N TYR A 127 -57.50 -18.58 16.46
CA TYR A 127 -56.89 -18.73 17.79
C TYR A 127 -57.92 -18.97 18.91
N ASN A 128 -59.17 -18.52 18.72
CA ASN A 128 -60.23 -18.67 19.73
C ASN A 128 -60.97 -20.03 19.66
N LYS A 129 -60.71 -20.83 18.61
CA LYS A 129 -61.37 -22.13 18.41
C LYS A 129 -60.62 -23.28 19.09
N ASP A 130 -59.29 -23.18 19.19
CA ASP A 130 -58.43 -24.22 19.77
C ASP A 130 -58.33 -24.13 21.30
N ARG A 131 -58.78 -23.02 21.92
CA ARG A 131 -58.76 -22.81 23.38
C ARG A 131 -60.05 -23.26 24.08
N LYS A 132 -61.01 -23.82 23.33
CA LYS A 132 -62.36 -24.18 23.78
C LYS A 132 -62.69 -25.67 23.59
N ARG A 133 -61.67 -26.53 23.60
CA ARG A 133 -61.82 -27.99 23.66
C ARG A 133 -61.12 -28.55 24.89
#